data_AF-A0A243PZZ9-F1
#
_entry.id   AF-A0A243PZZ9-F1
#
_cell.length_a   1.000
_cell.length_b   1.000
_cell.length_c   1.000
_cell.angle_alpha   90.00
_cell.angle_beta   90.00
_cell.angle_gamma   90.00
#
_symmetry.space_group_name_H-M   'P 1'
#
loop_
_entity.id
_entity.type
_entity.pdbx_description
1 polymer ?
#
loop_
_entity_poly.entity_id
_entity_poly.type
_entity_poly.pdbx_seq_one_letter_code
_entity_poly.pdbx_strand_id
1 'polypeptide(L)'
;MRSNKSGKLLSLTILFIFAFFLLSVVWTLRSDTKIARIVPLILVLILTILSFLHYAPAPKTKQQPLFVPKRFGIGISVNPNNPTGRLFWYLVFAVMTILIIVVAFSN
;
A
#
# COMPACT_ATOMS: atom_id res chain seq x y z
N MET A 1 -2.74 -23.81 -2.36
CA MET A 1 -3.40 -23.16 -1.19
C MET A 1 -2.32 -22.50 -0.34
N ARG A 2 -2.29 -21.16 -0.24
CA ARG A 2 -1.33 -20.45 0.65
C ARG A 2 -1.71 -20.76 2.09
N SER A 3 -0.77 -21.28 2.90
CA SER A 3 -1.01 -21.61 4.31
C SER A 3 -1.66 -20.43 5.05
N ASN A 4 -2.73 -20.70 5.80
CA ASN A 4 -3.49 -19.70 6.59
C ASN A 4 -2.55 -18.83 7.47
N LYS A 5 -1.42 -19.39 7.91
CA LYS A 5 -0.38 -18.68 8.68
C LYS A 5 0.29 -17.53 7.89
N SER A 6 0.59 -17.73 6.60
CA SER A 6 1.27 -16.73 5.76
C SER A 6 0.37 -15.51 5.48
N GLY A 7 -0.93 -15.75 5.26
CA GLY A 7 -1.91 -14.66 5.09
C GLY A 7 -2.09 -13.84 6.37
N LYS A 8 -2.19 -14.49 7.53
CA LYS A 8 -2.27 -13.82 8.83
C LYS A 8 -1.01 -13.00 9.14
N LEU A 9 0.17 -13.55 8.90
CA LEU A 9 1.44 -12.85 9.12
C LEU A 9 1.53 -11.59 8.26
N LEU A 10 1.23 -11.69 6.97
CA LEU A 10 1.22 -10.54 6.06
C LEU A 10 0.25 -9.44 6.54
N SER A 11 -0.88 -9.84 7.11
CA SER A 11 -1.90 -8.90 7.61
C SER A 11 -1.43 -8.18 8.88
N LEU A 12 -0.77 -8.90 9.79
CA LEU A 12 -0.13 -8.30 10.96
C LEU A 12 1.00 -7.34 10.55
N THR A 13 1.79 -7.71 9.54
CA THR A 13 2.84 -6.83 8.99
C THR A 13 2.26 -5.56 8.41
N ILE A 14 1.17 -5.64 7.63
CA ILE A 14 0.47 -4.46 7.10
C ILE A 14 -0.05 -3.58 8.23
N LEU A 15 -0.69 -4.16 9.25
CA LEU A 15 -1.21 -3.41 10.40
C LEU A 15 -0.08 -2.70 11.16
N PHE A 16 1.03 -3.39 11.41
CA PHE A 16 2.18 -2.83 12.10
C PHE A 16 2.79 -1.66 11.32
N ILE A 17 3.04 -1.83 10.02
CA ILE A 17 3.57 -0.76 9.16
C ILE A 17 2.58 0.41 9.07
N PHE A 18 1.27 0.14 9.06
CA PHE A 18 0.26 1.18 9.09
C PHE A 18 0.30 2.00 10.39
N ALA A 19 0.51 1.36 11.54
CA ALA A 19 0.71 2.08 12.80
C ALA A 19 1.97 2.96 12.76
N PHE A 20 3.09 2.46 12.22
CA PHE A 20 4.30 3.25 12.01
C PHE A 20 4.08 4.43 11.06
N PHE A 21 3.29 4.21 10.00
CA PHE A 21 2.91 5.28 9.08
C PHE A 21 2.16 6.39 9.83
N LEU A 22 1.16 6.07 10.66
CA LEU A 22 0.44 7.08 11.44
C LEU A 22 1.36 7.85 12.38
N LEU A 23 2.29 7.17 13.08
CA LEU A 23 3.28 7.83 13.93
C LEU A 23 4.20 8.75 13.10
N SER A 24 4.62 8.31 11.92
CA SER A 24 5.46 9.13 11.04
C SER A 24 4.75 10.39 10.56
N VAL A 25 3.45 10.32 10.26
CA VAL A 25 2.64 11.49 9.88
C VAL A 25 2.58 12.50 11.02
N VAL A 26 2.34 12.03 12.25
CA VAL A 26 2.35 12.90 13.43
C VAL A 26 3.72 13.56 13.62
N TRP A 27 4.81 12.83 13.36
CA TRP A 27 6.15 13.38 13.41
C TRP A 27 6.40 14.45 12.32
N THR A 28 5.96 14.19 11.08
CA THR A 28 6.04 15.17 9.98
C THR A 28 5.34 16.48 10.31
N LEU A 29 4.19 16.43 10.98
CA LEU A 29 3.44 17.64 11.38
C LEU A 29 4.19 18.50 12.42
N ARG A 30 5.20 17.95 13.11
CA ARG A 30 5.98 18.64 14.14
C ARG A 30 7.43 18.94 13.73
N SER A 31 7.83 18.53 12.53
CA SER A 31 9.23 18.60 12.09
C SER A 31 9.33 19.06 10.65
N ASP A 32 10.10 20.12 10.41
CA ASP A 32 10.38 20.65 9.08
C ASP A 32 11.55 19.96 8.35
N THR A 33 12.15 18.95 8.97
CA THR A 33 13.25 18.22 8.33
C THR A 33 12.77 17.47 7.09
N LYS A 34 13.60 17.46 6.04
CA LYS A 34 13.32 16.69 4.81
C LYS A 34 13.08 15.21 5.12
N ILE A 35 13.82 14.65 6.09
CA ILE A 35 13.67 13.26 6.54
C ILE A 35 12.25 13.01 7.04
N ALA A 36 11.71 13.88 7.89
CA ALA A 36 10.36 13.73 8.42
C ALA A 36 9.29 13.75 7.31
N ARG A 37 9.55 14.40 6.17
CA ARG A 37 8.65 14.41 5.00
C ARG A 37 8.78 13.16 4.12
N ILE A 38 9.98 12.57 4.02
CA ILE A 38 10.27 11.41 3.17
C ILE A 38 9.78 10.10 3.81
N VAL A 39 9.96 9.93 5.12
CA VAL A 39 9.61 8.70 5.85
C VAL A 39 8.16 8.24 5.63
N PRO A 40 7.12 9.08 5.79
CA PRO A 40 5.73 8.65 5.52
C PRO A 40 5.52 8.22 4.07
N LEU A 41 6.19 8.85 3.09
CA LEU A 41 6.06 8.48 1.68
C LEU A 41 6.63 7.09 1.41
N ILE A 42 7.80 6.77 1.99
CA ILE A 42 8.39 5.42 1.91
C ILE A 42 7.46 4.39 2.54
N LEU A 43 6.88 4.70 3.71
CA LEU A 43 5.95 3.78 4.39
C LEU A 43 4.68 3.53 3.55
N VAL A 44 4.13 4.56 2.90
CA VAL A 44 3.00 4.40 1.96
C VAL A 44 3.39 3.55 0.75
N LEU A 45 4.62 3.71 0.22
CA LEU A 45 5.10 2.87 -0.88
C LEU A 45 5.18 1.40 -0.47
N ILE A 46 5.73 1.11 0.72
CA ILE A 46 5.78 -0.24 1.28
C ILE A 46 4.37 -0.81 1.47
N LEU A 47 3.45 -0.03 2.05
CA LEU A 47 2.05 -0.44 2.23
C LEU A 47 1.37 -0.74 0.89
N THR A 48 1.66 0.03 -0.15
CA THR A 48 1.14 -0.18 -1.51
C THR A 48 1.59 -1.53 -2.06
N ILE A 49 2.90 -1.85 -1.95
CA ILE A 49 3.45 -3.13 -2.39
C ILE A 49 2.84 -4.30 -1.61
N LEU A 50 2.79 -4.19 -0.28
CA LEU A 50 2.23 -5.25 0.57
C LEU A 50 0.74 -5.48 0.31
N SER A 51 -0.02 -4.41 0.07
CA SER A 51 -1.43 -4.50 -0.28
C SER A 51 -1.63 -5.17 -1.64
N PHE A 52 -0.82 -4.82 -2.65
CA PHE A 52 -0.82 -5.51 -3.94
C PHE A 52 -0.56 -7.02 -3.77
N LEU A 53 0.48 -7.40 -3.02
CA LEU A 53 0.81 -8.80 -2.75
C LEU A 53 -0.25 -9.55 -1.93
N HIS A 54 -1.07 -8.83 -1.17
CA HIS A 54 -2.16 -9.40 -0.40
C HIS A 54 -3.36 -9.77 -1.28
N TYR A 55 -3.67 -8.93 -2.28
CA TYR A 55 -4.81 -9.11 -3.18
C TYR A 55 -4.48 -9.88 -4.48
N ALA A 56 -3.21 -9.90 -4.91
CA ALA A 56 -2.76 -10.62 -6.11
C ALA A 56 -3.07 -12.13 -6.14
N PRO A 57 -3.02 -12.90 -5.01
CA PRO A 57 -3.27 -14.35 -5.05
C PRO A 57 -4.72 -14.77 -5.29
N ALA A 58 -5.66 -13.85 -5.54
CA ALA A 58 -7.05 -14.22 -5.79
C ALA A 58 -7.18 -15.09 -7.06
N PRO A 59 -8.01 -16.15 -7.05
CA PRO A 59 -8.17 -17.03 -8.19
C PRO A 59 -8.59 -16.24 -9.44
N LYS A 60 -7.95 -16.54 -10.58
CA LYS A 60 -8.28 -15.92 -11.87
C LYS A 60 -9.61 -16.49 -12.36
N THR A 61 -10.72 -15.89 -11.95
CA THR A 61 -12.05 -16.17 -12.51
C THR A 61 -12.22 -15.46 -13.86
N LYS A 62 -13.12 -15.97 -14.72
CA LYS A 62 -13.42 -15.36 -16.04
C LYS A 62 -13.84 -13.90 -15.94
N GLN A 63 -14.53 -13.52 -14.86
CA GLN A 63 -14.83 -12.14 -14.53
C GLN A 63 -14.04 -11.75 -13.30
N GLN A 64 -13.20 -10.71 -13.45
CA GLN A 64 -12.45 -10.15 -12.35
C GLN A 64 -12.99 -8.75 -12.05
N PRO A 65 -13.83 -8.59 -11.01
CA PRO A 65 -14.40 -7.29 -10.70
C PRO A 65 -13.28 -6.31 -10.33
N LEU A 66 -13.45 -5.04 -10.71
CA LEU A 66 -12.50 -3.97 -10.38
C LEU A 66 -12.41 -3.76 -8.86
N PHE A 67 -13.54 -3.83 -8.17
CA PHE A 67 -13.63 -3.72 -6.74
C PHE A 67 -13.93 -5.08 -6.11
N VAL A 68 -13.18 -5.41 -5.06
CA VAL A 68 -13.40 -6.61 -4.24
C VAL A 68 -13.63 -6.18 -2.79
N PRO A 69 -14.47 -6.89 -2.02
CA PRO A 69 -14.59 -6.65 -0.59
C PRO A 69 -13.22 -6.74 0.06
N LYS A 70 -12.94 -5.83 1.00
CA LYS A 70 -11.72 -5.92 1.80
C LYS A 70 -11.75 -7.24 2.56
N ARG A 71 -10.61 -7.94 2.60
CA ARG A 71 -10.47 -9.13 3.44
C ARG A 71 -10.47 -8.80 4.94
N PHE A 72 -10.17 -7.55 5.29
CA PHE A 72 -10.13 -7.06 6.66
C PHE A 72 -10.92 -5.77 6.81
N GLY A 73 -11.76 -5.72 7.86
CA GLY A 73 -12.64 -4.59 8.13
C GLY A 73 -13.77 -4.46 7.11
N ILE A 74 -14.38 -3.28 7.11
CA ILE A 74 -15.49 -2.93 6.21
C ILE A 74 -14.95 -2.10 5.06
N GLY A 75 -15.38 -2.40 3.84
CA GLY A 75 -15.11 -1.58 2.65
C GLY A 75 -14.69 -2.37 1.42
N ILE A 76 -14.29 -1.63 0.39
CA ILE A 76 -13.86 -2.15 -0.91
C ILE A 76 -12.37 -1.91 -1.14
N SER A 77 -11.73 -2.78 -1.92
CA SER A 77 -10.34 -2.69 -2.38
C SER A 77 -10.30 -2.81 -3.90
N VAL A 78 -9.27 -2.24 -4.52
CA VAL A 78 -9.04 -2.36 -5.96
C VAL A 78 -8.34 -3.68 -6.25
N ASN A 79 -8.94 -4.49 -7.12
CA ASN A 79 -8.43 -5.80 -7.48
C ASN A 79 -7.23 -5.71 -8.44
N PRO A 80 -6.01 -6.09 -8.02
CA PRO A 80 -4.83 -6.05 -8.89
C PRO A 80 -4.85 -7.08 -10.02
N ASN A 81 -5.76 -8.05 -9.97
CA ASN A 81 -5.89 -9.04 -11.02
C ASN A 81 -6.71 -8.50 -12.21
N ASN A 82 -7.65 -7.58 -11.96
CA ASN A 82 -8.36 -6.86 -13.03
C ASN A 82 -7.37 -5.94 -13.80
N PRO A 83 -7.40 -5.86 -15.15
CA PRO A 83 -6.46 -5.05 -15.92
C PRO A 83 -6.43 -3.57 -15.52
N THR A 84 -7.61 -2.96 -15.37
CA THR A 84 -7.76 -1.56 -14.93
C THR A 84 -7.31 -1.39 -13.48
N GLY A 85 -7.65 -2.36 -12.62
CA GLY A 85 -7.20 -2.35 -11.23
C GLY A 85 -5.69 -2.46 -11.10
N ARG A 86 -5.04 -3.28 -11.93
CA ARG A 86 -3.57 -3.38 -11.99
C ARG A 86 -2.93 -2.07 -12.43
N LEU A 87 -3.49 -1.43 -13.45
CA LEU A 87 -3.02 -0.13 -13.90
C LEU A 87 -3.13 0.91 -12.78
N PHE A 88 -4.22 0.91 -12.02
CA PHE A 88 -4.37 1.76 -10.85
C PHE A 88 -3.25 1.54 -9.82
N TRP A 89 -2.93 0.29 -9.50
CA TRP A 89 -1.81 -0.01 -8.58
C TRP A 89 -0.47 0.51 -9.08
N TYR A 90 -0.16 0.35 -10.36
CA TYR A 90 1.07 0.89 -10.96
C TYR A 90 1.09 2.41 -10.96
N LEU A 91 -0.05 3.06 -11.19
CA LEU A 91 -0.16 4.51 -11.14
C LEU A 91 0.09 5.03 -9.72
N VAL A 92 -0.51 4.41 -8.70
CA VAL A 92 -0.24 4.75 -7.29
C VAL A 92 1.25 4.58 -6.98
N PHE A 93 1.84 3.46 -7.38
CA PHE A 93 3.27 3.20 -7.17
C PHE A 93 4.16 4.26 -7.85
N ALA A 94 3.86 4.63 -9.10
CA ALA A 94 4.59 5.63 -9.85
C ALA A 94 4.48 7.02 -9.21
N VAL A 95 3.26 7.45 -8.86
CA VAL A 95 3.02 8.74 -8.19
C VAL A 95 3.79 8.81 -6.88
N MET A 96 3.72 7.77 -6.05
CA MET A 96 4.46 7.74 -4.79
C MET A 96 5.98 7.80 -5.00
N THR A 97 6.49 7.11 -6.01
CA THR A 97 7.92 7.14 -6.35
C THR A 97 8.35 8.55 -6.79
N ILE A 98 7.56 9.20 -7.65
CA ILE A 98 7.82 10.58 -8.09
C ILE A 98 7.81 11.54 -6.91
N LEU A 99 6.83 11.43 -6.00
CA LEU A 99 6.77 12.27 -4.81
C LEU A 99 8.00 12.11 -3.92
N ILE A 100 8.47 10.87 -3.72
CA ILE A 100 9.70 10.60 -2.95
C ILE A 100 10.90 11.29 -3.61
N ILE A 101 11.06 11.15 -4.93
CA ILE A 101 12.14 11.81 -5.69
C ILE A 101 12.05 13.32 -5.52
N VAL A 102 10.88 13.91 -5.77
CA VAL A 102 10.68 15.37 -5.68
C VAL A 102 11.03 15.89 -4.28
N VAL A 103 10.55 15.24 -3.22
CA VAL A 103 10.84 15.67 -1.84
C VAL A 103 12.32 15.46 -1.50
N ALA A 104 12.91 14.32 -1.89
CA ALA A 104 14.31 14.00 -1.62
C ALA A 104 15.29 14.96 -2.30
N PHE A 105 14.96 15.43 -3.50
CA PHE A 105 15.80 16.33 -4.30
C PHE A 105 15.32 17.79 -4.29
N SER A 106 14.27 18.11 -3.53
CA SER A 106 13.87 19.51 -3.29
C SER A 106 14.94 20.21 -2.44
N ASN A 107 15.29 21.44 -2.81
CA ASN A 107 16.26 22.28 -2.07
C ASN A 107 15.68 22.79 -0.75
#